data_AF-A0A485AVW6-F1
#
_entry.id   AF-A0A485AVW6-F1
#
_cell.length_a   1.000
_cell.length_b   1.000
_cell.length_c   1.000
_cell.angle_alpha   90.00
_cell.angle_beta   90.00
_cell.angle_gamma   90.00
#
_symmetry.space_group_name_H-M   'P 1'
#
loop_
_entity.id
_entity.type
_entity.pdbx_description
1 polymer ?
#
loop_
_entity_poly.entity_id
_entity_poly.type
_entity_poly.pdbx_seq_one_letter_code
_entity_poly.pdbx_strand_id
1 'polypeptide(L)'
;MRGDEGYLLALAYSTQRGYGRNHPFAGEIRSGYVAVEIVPEELGFAVNIGELLMTECEMVNGFVAPQDEPPHFTRGYGLTFGMSERKAMAMALVDRALQAPDYGEEAAGPAQDEEFVLAHADNVEAAASCRTLSCPTMSISRPNWRC
;
A
#
# COMPACT_ATOMS: atom_id res chain seq x y z
N MET A 1 -4.80 2.77 8.70
CA MET A 1 -4.32 1.56 8.03
C MET A 1 -5.48 0.97 7.26
N ARG A 2 -5.54 1.07 5.92
CA ARG A 2 -6.70 0.57 5.14
C ARG A 2 -6.40 -0.71 4.36
N GLY A 3 -5.30 -0.75 3.60
CA GLY A 3 -4.95 -1.94 2.81
C GLY A 3 -4.61 -3.17 3.68
N ASP A 4 -5.02 -4.35 3.24
CA ASP A 4 -4.71 -5.64 3.85
C ASP A 4 -3.21 -5.95 3.80
N GLU A 5 -2.67 -6.45 4.92
CA GLU A 5 -1.23 -6.75 5.00
C GLU A 5 -0.83 -7.92 4.09
N GLY A 6 -1.64 -8.98 4.04
CA GLY A 6 -1.33 -10.17 3.25
C GLY A 6 -1.39 -9.88 1.75
N TYR A 7 -2.40 -9.13 1.32
CA TYR A 7 -2.54 -8.69 -0.07
C TYR A 7 -1.34 -7.85 -0.54
N LEU A 8 -0.99 -6.80 0.21
CA LEU A 8 0.14 -5.94 -0.14
C LEU A 8 1.48 -6.69 -0.10
N LEU A 9 1.67 -7.61 0.85
CA LEU A 9 2.86 -8.47 0.89
C LEU A 9 2.95 -9.37 -0.34
N ALA A 10 1.84 -9.95 -0.80
CA ALA A 10 1.83 -10.80 -1.99
C ALA A 10 2.16 -10.00 -3.26
N LEU A 11 1.61 -8.80 -3.42
CA LEU A 11 1.93 -7.89 -4.52
C LEU A 11 3.41 -7.48 -4.49
N ALA A 12 3.90 -7.03 -3.34
CA ALA A 12 5.29 -6.66 -3.14
C ALA A 12 6.25 -7.83 -3.41
N TYR A 13 5.89 -9.05 -3.01
CA TYR A 13 6.68 -10.23 -3.32
C TYR A 13 6.68 -10.56 -4.82
N SER A 14 5.57 -10.31 -5.53
CA SER A 14 5.50 -10.54 -6.98
C SER A 14 6.48 -9.64 -7.76
N THR A 15 6.66 -8.38 -7.34
CA THR A 15 7.62 -7.45 -7.97
C THR A 15 9.06 -7.92 -7.78
N GLN A 16 9.40 -8.46 -6.61
CA GLN A 16 10.70 -9.08 -6.35
C GLN A 16 10.95 -10.32 -7.23
N ARG A 17 9.88 -11.03 -7.61
CA ARG A 17 9.93 -12.20 -8.50
C ARG A 17 9.92 -11.85 -9.98
N GLY A 18 9.82 -10.56 -10.34
CA GLY A 18 9.97 -10.07 -11.71
C GLY A 18 8.71 -9.50 -12.35
N TYR A 19 7.56 -9.51 -11.66
CA TYR A 19 6.33 -8.91 -12.16
C TYR A 19 6.31 -7.41 -11.85
N GLY A 20 6.86 -6.58 -12.74
CA GLY A 20 7.05 -5.13 -12.49
C GLY A 20 8.26 -4.86 -11.58
N ARG A 21 9.43 -5.35 -12.01
CA ARG A 21 10.65 -5.37 -11.19
C ARG A 21 11.21 -3.97 -10.95
N ASN A 22 11.36 -3.57 -9.68
CA ASN A 22 11.83 -2.25 -9.27
C ASN A 22 13.15 -2.25 -8.46
N HIS A 23 13.84 -3.41 -8.37
CA HIS A 23 15.16 -3.59 -7.72
C HIS A 23 15.29 -2.94 -6.32
N PRO A 24 14.52 -3.40 -5.34
CA PRO A 24 14.44 -2.71 -4.05
C PRO A 24 15.58 -3.05 -3.10
N PHE A 25 16.01 -2.04 -2.35
CA PHE A 25 16.91 -2.13 -1.20
C PHE A 25 16.31 -1.35 -0.04
N ALA A 26 16.34 -1.92 1.17
CA ALA A 26 15.93 -1.18 2.36
C ALA A 26 16.97 -0.09 2.64
N GLY A 27 16.59 1.18 2.41
CA GLY A 27 17.42 2.33 2.75
C GLY A 27 17.40 2.56 4.26
N GLU A 28 16.19 2.65 4.81
CA GLU A 28 16.00 2.78 6.25
C GLU A 28 14.69 2.11 6.70
N ILE A 29 14.73 1.48 7.88
CA ILE A 29 13.54 1.02 8.60
C ILE A 29 13.73 1.49 10.04
N ARG A 30 12.83 2.35 10.52
CA ARG A 30 12.88 2.85 11.90
C ARG A 30 11.52 2.75 12.55
N SER A 31 11.53 2.47 13.84
CA SER A 31 10.33 2.51 14.67
C SER A 31 10.57 3.39 15.88
N GLY A 32 9.60 4.24 16.21
CA GLY A 32 9.75 5.19 17.30
C GLY A 32 8.47 5.97 17.58
N TYR A 33 8.52 6.77 18.64
CA TYR A 33 7.43 7.65 19.02
C TYR A 33 7.52 8.97 18.28
N VAL A 34 6.44 9.35 17.61
CA VAL A 34 6.30 10.62 16.89
C VAL A 34 5.29 11.49 17.63
N ALA A 35 5.68 12.71 17.97
CA ALA A 35 4.80 13.69 18.60
C ALA A 35 3.67 14.09 17.64
N VAL A 36 2.45 14.18 18.17
CA VAL A 36 1.27 14.63 17.43
C VAL A 36 0.91 16.03 17.90
N GLU A 37 0.84 16.96 16.96
CA GLU A 37 0.50 18.35 17.22
C GLU A 37 -0.75 18.75 16.45
N ILE A 38 -1.59 19.58 17.06
CA ILE A 38 -2.75 20.21 16.42
C ILE A 38 -2.66 21.72 16.59
N VAL A 39 -3.32 22.48 15.72
CA VAL A 39 -3.45 23.94 15.85
C VAL A 39 -4.94 24.27 16.07
N PRO A 40 -5.40 24.36 17.33
CA PRO A 40 -6.79 24.69 17.63
C PRO A 40 -7.10 26.13 17.22
N GLU A 41 -8.28 26.37 16.65
CA GLU A 41 -8.72 27.71 16.23
C GLU A 41 -8.79 28.68 17.42
N GLU A 42 -9.13 28.17 18.61
CA GLU A 42 -9.26 28.95 19.84
C GLU A 42 -7.92 29.45 20.39
N LEU A 43 -6.82 28.76 20.06
CA LEU A 43 -5.49 29.06 20.59
C LEU A 43 -4.57 29.71 19.54
N GLY A 44 -4.71 29.35 18.26
CA GLY A 44 -3.91 29.92 17.18
C GLY A 44 -2.42 29.52 17.20
N PHE A 45 -2.03 28.52 17.99
CA PHE A 45 -0.67 27.96 18.03
C PHE A 45 -0.68 26.44 18.15
N ALA A 46 0.45 25.79 17.81
CA ALA A 46 0.59 24.33 17.85
C ALA A 46 0.62 23.81 19.30
N VAL A 47 -0.24 22.83 19.58
CA VAL A 47 -0.33 22.14 20.87
C VAL A 47 -0.03 20.66 20.66
N ASN A 48 0.94 20.14 21.40
CA ASN A 48 1.25 18.72 21.44
C ASN A 48 0.17 17.97 22.24
N ILE A 49 -0.45 16.96 21.62
CA ILE A 49 -1.55 16.16 22.18
C ILE A 49 -1.15 14.74 22.55
N GLY A 50 0.12 14.38 22.38
CA GLY A 50 0.66 13.06 22.70
C GLY A 50 1.64 12.55 21.66
N GLU A 51 1.86 11.25 21.69
CA GLU A 51 2.80 10.56 20.79
C GLU A 51 2.18 9.28 20.22
N LEU A 52 2.62 8.93 19.01
CA LEU A 52 2.22 7.69 18.34
C LEU A 52 3.47 6.85 18.06
N LEU A 53 3.42 5.59 18.46
CA LEU A 53 4.41 4.61 18.02
C LEU A 53 4.16 4.32 16.54
N MET A 54 5.15 4.60 15.70
CA MET A 54 5.08 4.44 14.25
C MET A 54 6.32 3.74 13.72
N THR A 55 6.14 2.96 12.65
CA THR A 55 7.22 2.38 11.85
C THR A 55 7.23 3.00 10.47
N GLU A 56 8.37 3.57 10.10
CA GLU A 56 8.69 4.13 8.80
C GLU A 56 9.62 3.18 8.04
N CYS A 57 9.40 3.04 6.75
CA CYS A 57 10.28 2.32 5.83
C CYS A 57 10.49 3.13 4.56
N GLU A 58 11.76 3.42 4.25
CA GLU A 58 12.19 3.99 2.97
C GLU A 58 12.93 2.93 2.17
N MET A 59 12.40 2.62 0.99
CA MET A 59 13.03 1.72 0.03
C MET A 59 13.72 2.54 -1.05
N VAL A 60 14.96 2.19 -1.35
CA VAL A 60 15.70 2.70 -2.49
C VAL A 60 15.53 1.71 -3.64
N ASN A 61 15.16 2.20 -4.81
CA ASN A 61 14.82 1.41 -5.98
C ASN A 61 15.76 1.74 -7.15
N GLY A 62 15.57 1.07 -8.29
CA GLY A 62 16.37 1.30 -9.50
C GLY A 62 16.54 2.78 -9.86
N PHE A 63 17.67 3.12 -10.46
CA PHE A 63 17.96 4.49 -10.87
C PHE A 63 17.27 4.83 -12.19
N VAL A 64 16.89 6.09 -12.33
CA VAL A 64 16.45 6.69 -13.60
C VAL A 64 17.52 7.65 -14.10
N ALA A 65 17.57 7.87 -15.41
CA ALA A 65 18.52 8.77 -16.05
C ALA A 65 17.76 9.76 -16.96
N PRO A 66 17.18 10.82 -16.39
CA PRO A 66 16.48 11.85 -17.16
C PRO A 66 17.48 12.68 -17.99
N GLN A 67 16.98 13.43 -18.97
CA GLN A 67 17.86 14.25 -19.83
C GLN A 67 18.41 15.49 -19.11
N ASP A 68 17.64 16.07 -18.19
CA ASP A 68 17.93 17.37 -17.58
C ASP A 68 18.60 17.29 -16.19
N GLU A 69 18.79 16.08 -15.65
CA GLU A 69 19.39 15.89 -14.32
C GLU A 69 20.26 14.63 -14.24
N PRO A 70 21.23 14.59 -13.30
CA PRO A 70 22.06 13.42 -13.11
C PRO A 70 21.23 12.16 -12.77
N PRO A 71 21.70 10.97 -13.18
CA PRO A 71 21.06 9.72 -12.79
C PRO A 71 20.96 9.60 -11.27
N HIS A 72 19.77 9.27 -10.78
CA HIS A 72 19.49 9.18 -9.35
C HIS A 72 18.57 8.00 -9.06
N PHE A 73 18.64 7.50 -7.83
CA PHE A 73 17.78 6.41 -7.38
C PHE A 73 16.35 6.89 -7.18
N THR A 74 15.40 6.02 -7.55
CA THR A 74 14.00 6.21 -7.18
C THR A 74 13.75 5.67 -5.78
N ARG A 75 12.62 6.01 -5.18
CA ARG A 75 12.29 5.60 -3.81
C ARG A 75 10.83 5.19 -3.67
N GLY A 76 10.57 4.32 -2.71
CA GLY A 76 9.24 3.98 -2.24
C GLY A 76 9.14 4.19 -0.73
N TYR A 77 7.97 4.56 -0.25
CA TYR A 77 7.76 4.93 1.15
C TYR A 77 6.59 4.18 1.79
N GLY A 78 6.78 3.76 3.04
CA GLY A 78 5.77 3.06 3.82
C GLY A 78 5.75 3.52 5.26
N LEU A 79 4.55 3.74 5.79
CA LEU A 79 4.35 4.22 7.16
C LEU A 79 3.19 3.48 7.82
N THR A 80 3.43 2.96 9.02
CA THR A 80 2.42 2.19 9.77
C THR A 80 2.43 2.52 11.25
N PHE A 81 1.33 2.24 11.93
CA PHE A 81 1.25 2.35 13.40
C PHE A 81 1.84 1.10 14.06
N GLY A 82 2.41 1.29 15.25
CA GLY A 82 3.03 0.23 16.04
C GLY A 82 4.39 -0.17 15.48
N MET A 83 4.68 -1.47 15.52
CA MET A 83 5.96 -2.08 15.11
C MET A 83 5.79 -2.99 13.87
N SER A 84 4.89 -2.64 12.93
CA SER A 84 4.57 -3.51 11.79
C SER A 84 5.50 -3.25 10.59
N GLU A 85 6.76 -3.65 10.73
CA GLU A 85 7.80 -3.47 9.71
C GLU A 85 7.46 -4.13 8.38
N ARG A 86 6.98 -5.39 8.40
CA ARG A 86 6.63 -6.12 7.17
C ARG A 86 5.59 -5.37 6.34
N LYS A 87 4.63 -4.73 7.01
CA LYS A 87 3.61 -3.94 6.34
C LYS A 87 4.18 -2.64 5.80
N ALA A 88 5.01 -1.93 6.57
CA ALA A 88 5.69 -0.73 6.09
C ALA A 88 6.54 -1.03 4.84
N MET A 89 7.29 -2.15 4.85
CA MET A 89 8.05 -2.60 3.69
C MET A 89 7.18 -2.93 2.48
N ALA A 90 6.07 -3.64 2.68
CA ALA A 90 5.14 -3.95 1.59
C ALA A 90 4.54 -2.66 0.99
N MET A 91 4.17 -1.70 1.83
CA MET A 91 3.69 -0.39 1.38
C MET A 91 4.73 0.35 0.56
N ALA A 92 5.99 0.41 1.01
CA ALA A 92 7.07 1.07 0.26
C ALA A 92 7.33 0.41 -1.11
N LEU A 93 7.25 -0.91 -1.19
CA LEU A 93 7.44 -1.65 -2.44
C LEU A 93 6.30 -1.44 -3.44
N VAL A 94 5.05 -1.42 -2.96
CA VAL A 94 3.87 -1.17 -3.78
C VAL A 94 3.78 0.30 -4.17
N ASP A 95 4.13 1.23 -3.28
CA ASP A 95 4.21 2.67 -3.57
C ASP A 95 5.11 2.92 -4.79
N ARG A 96 6.34 2.39 -4.79
CA ARG A 96 7.21 2.53 -5.96
C ARG A 96 6.63 1.86 -7.22
N ALA A 97 5.93 0.74 -7.08
CA ALA A 97 5.32 0.08 -8.23
C ALA A 97 4.18 0.92 -8.84
N LEU A 98 3.41 1.64 -8.02
CA LEU A 98 2.34 2.54 -8.45
C LEU A 98 2.84 3.86 -9.04
N GLN A 99 4.09 4.26 -8.76
CA GLN A 99 4.75 5.38 -9.43
C GLN A 99 5.14 5.08 -10.89
N ALA A 100 4.79 3.91 -11.44
CA ALA A 100 5.08 3.55 -12.84
C ALA A 100 4.67 4.63 -13.87
N PRO A 101 3.49 5.27 -13.79
CA PRO A 101 3.11 6.34 -14.71
C PRO A 101 4.04 7.56 -14.64
N ASP A 102 4.51 7.93 -13.44
CA ASP A 102 5.39 9.09 -13.24
C ASP A 102 6.77 8.89 -13.88
N TYR A 103 7.24 7.65 -13.93
CA TYR A 103 8.50 7.28 -14.58
C TYR A 103 8.34 6.79 -16.03
N GLY A 104 7.12 6.82 -16.58
CA GLY A 104 6.84 6.32 -17.93
C GLY A 104 7.07 4.82 -18.10
N GLU A 105 6.93 4.05 -17.03
CA GLU A 105 7.09 2.60 -17.02
C GLU A 105 5.80 1.92 -17.51
N GLU A 106 5.91 0.95 -18.43
CA GLU A 106 4.79 0.11 -18.82
C GLU A 106 4.44 -0.87 -17.69
N ALA A 107 3.15 -1.00 -17.37
CA ALA A 107 2.68 -1.93 -16.35
C ALA A 107 2.87 -3.38 -16.82
N ALA A 108 3.92 -4.03 -16.30
CA ALA A 108 4.29 -5.41 -16.61
C ALA A 108 3.83 -6.42 -15.54
N GLY A 109 3.19 -5.96 -14.47
CA GLY A 109 2.67 -6.81 -13.41
C GLY A 109 1.51 -6.17 -12.64
N PRO A 110 0.73 -6.99 -11.90
CA PRO A 110 -0.46 -6.51 -11.19
C PRO A 110 -0.17 -5.43 -10.14
N ALA A 111 1.05 -5.39 -9.60
CA ALA A 111 1.44 -4.38 -8.62
C ALA A 111 1.63 -2.97 -9.20
N GLN A 112 1.70 -2.83 -10.54
CA GLN A 112 1.80 -1.55 -11.25
C GLN A 112 0.43 -1.08 -11.80
N ASP A 113 -0.60 -1.92 -11.70
CA ASP A 113 -1.97 -1.58 -12.12
C ASP A 113 -2.70 -0.90 -10.94
N GLU A 114 -2.80 0.43 -11.01
CA GLU A 114 -3.37 1.24 -9.94
C GLU A 114 -4.81 0.85 -9.59
N GLU A 115 -5.66 0.62 -10.59
CA GLU A 115 -7.06 0.26 -10.38
C GLU A 115 -7.14 -1.11 -9.71
N PHE A 116 -6.38 -2.09 -10.20
CA PHE A 116 -6.37 -3.44 -9.62
C PHE A 116 -5.88 -3.43 -8.18
N VAL A 117 -4.81 -2.70 -7.88
CA VAL A 117 -4.24 -2.63 -6.53
C VAL A 117 -5.17 -1.92 -5.55
N LEU A 118 -5.62 -0.71 -5.88
CA LEU A 118 -6.35 0.13 -4.93
C LEU A 118 -7.79 -0.36 -4.71
N ALA A 119 -8.46 -0.89 -5.74
CA ALA A 119 -9.84 -1.38 -5.63
C ALA A 119 -9.97 -2.70 -4.82
N HIS A 120 -8.87 -3.44 -4.63
CA HIS A 120 -8.89 -4.73 -3.94
C HIS A 120 -8.06 -4.74 -2.65
N ALA A 121 -7.48 -3.60 -2.26
CA ALA A 121 -6.64 -3.51 -1.08
C ALA A 121 -7.42 -3.53 0.23
N ASP A 122 -8.63 -2.95 0.29
CA ASP A 122 -9.38 -2.84 1.55
C ASP A 122 -10.09 -4.15 1.90
N ASN A 123 -9.63 -4.79 3.00
CA ASN A 123 -10.24 -6.04 3.45
C ASN A 123 -11.65 -5.87 4.02
N VAL A 124 -12.05 -4.67 4.43
CA VAL A 124 -13.41 -4.41 4.91
C VAL A 124 -14.39 -4.60 3.76
N GLU A 125 -14.07 -4.05 2.59
CA GLU A 125 -14.89 -4.19 1.38
C GLU A 125 -14.81 -5.62 0.81
N ALA A 126 -13.59 -6.17 0.69
CA ALA A 126 -13.39 -7.51 0.14
C ALA A 126 -14.06 -8.61 0.99
N ALA A 127 -13.93 -8.54 2.32
CA ALA A 127 -14.55 -9.51 3.22
C ALA A 127 -16.09 -9.40 3.21
N ALA A 128 -16.64 -8.18 3.12
CA ALA A 128 -18.08 -7.98 3.00
C ALA A 128 -18.65 -8.60 1.70
N SER A 129 -17.95 -8.41 0.58
CA SER A 129 -18.32 -9.02 -0.70
C SER A 129 -18.30 -10.55 -0.63
N CYS A 130 -17.20 -11.15 -0.16
CA CYS A 130 -17.07 -12.60 0.01
C CYS A 130 -18.13 -13.17 0.96
N ARG A 131 -18.46 -12.46 2.05
CA ARG A 131 -19.48 -12.89 3.01
C ARG A 131 -20.87 -12.96 2.40
N THR A 132 -21.20 -12.05 1.47
CA THR A 132 -22.50 -12.03 0.78
C THR A 132 -22.77 -13.35 0.04
N LEU A 133 -21.74 -14.03 -0.49
CA LEU A 133 -21.89 -15.33 -1.16
C LEU A 133 -22.38 -16.44 -0.21
N SER A 134 -22.07 -16.34 1.08
CA SER A 134 -22.53 -17.29 2.09
C SER A 134 -23.94 -17.00 2.61
N CYS A 135 -24.49 -15.82 2.28
CA CYS A 135 -25.85 -15.44 2.67
C CYS A 135 -26.86 -16.12 1.73
N PRO A 136 -28.00 -16.62 2.22
CA PRO A 136 -29.02 -17.18 1.34
C PRO A 136 -29.55 -16.11 0.39
N THR A 137 -29.22 -16.21 -0.90
CA THR A 137 -29.88 -15.45 -1.96
C THR A 137 -31.28 -16.02 -2.17
N MET A 138 -32.20 -15.68 -1.28
CA MET A 138 -33.55 -16.26 -1.14
C MET A 138 -34.49 -15.97 -2.33
N SER A 139 -33.98 -15.46 -3.47
CA SER A 139 -34.74 -15.10 -4.66
C SER A 139 -34.19 -15.66 -5.98
N ILE A 140 -32.98 -16.23 -6.03
CA ILE A 140 -32.35 -16.65 -7.32
C ILE A 140 -32.27 -18.17 -7.47
N SER A 141 -32.40 -18.94 -6.38
CA SER A 141 -32.32 -20.41 -6.40
C SER A 141 -33.68 -21.09 -6.19
N ARG A 142 -34.68 -20.80 -7.02
CA ARG A 142 -35.75 -21.78 -7.29
C ARG A 142 -35.52 -22.39 -8.68
N PRO A 143 -34.77 -23.50 -8.81
CA PRO A 143 -34.79 -24.28 -10.03
C PRO A 143 -36.17 -24.94 -10.16
N ASN A 144 -36.71 -24.98 -11.37
CA ASN A 144 -37.86 -25.79 -11.77
C ASN A 144 -37.62 -27.27 -11.44
N TRP A 145 -37.90 -27.70 -10.21
CA TRP A 145 -38.17 -29.09 -9.88
C TRP A 145 -39.68 -29.27 -9.87
N ARG A 146 -40.21 -29.65 -11.04
CA ARG A 146 -41.55 -30.23 -11.16
C ARG A 146 -41.48 -31.67 -10.63
N CYS A 147 -42.32 -32.00 -9.65
CA CYS A 147 -42.96 -33.31 -9.59
C CYS A 147 -44.12 -33.32 -10.59
#